data_AF-X1UT51-F1
#
_entry.id   AF-X1UT51-F1
#
_cell.length_a   1.000
_cell.length_b   1.000
_cell.length_c   1.000
_cell.angle_alpha   90.00
_cell.angle_beta   90.00
_cell.angle_gamma   90.00
#
_symmetry.space_group_name_H-M   'P 1'
#
loop_
_entity.id
_entity.type
_entity.pdbx_description
1 polymer ?
#
loop_
_entity_poly.entity_id
_entity_poly.type
_entity_poly.pdbx_seq_one_letter_code
_entity_poly.pdbx_strand_id
1 'polypeptide(L)'
;EDDKVEIRDARKFWGMRSTDFDKSIVNELGDRRFETCYIGPSGENMVRYSAILHTVGRAAGRGGVGCVMGSKNLKAIAVKGTRMPGVADHKMFINHLEKIRESLHNQFSRYGTAAGVTSQSDRGRQAVKNFREGTSLEAGKIGGIAAEQMIWVRDMACYCCPQACKKIGVSRNGQYGKYIVEGPEYETGTMLGTNLLIHDLDGLMKLIGEVDEYGLDQISVGNVIGFLME
;
A
#
# COMPACT_ATOMS: atom_id res chain seq x y z
N GLU A 1 -10.31 20.35 -11.36
CA GLU A 1 -11.73 20.27 -10.95
C GLU A 1 -12.56 20.41 -12.20
N ASP A 2 -13.11 19.29 -12.69
CA ASP A 2 -13.75 19.25 -14.02
C ASP A 2 -12.88 19.94 -15.08
N ASP A 3 -13.38 20.96 -15.78
CA ASP A 3 -12.63 21.67 -16.83
C ASP A 3 -11.57 22.65 -16.29
N LYS A 4 -11.60 22.96 -14.99
CA LYS A 4 -10.61 23.84 -14.35
C LYS A 4 -9.34 23.06 -14.04
N VAL A 5 -8.24 23.46 -14.71
CA VAL A 5 -6.89 22.95 -14.46
C VAL A 5 -6.00 24.11 -14.03
N GLU A 6 -5.24 23.93 -12.95
CA GLU A 6 -4.34 24.93 -12.40
C GLU A 6 -3.09 24.26 -11.82
N ILE A 7 -1.98 25.00 -11.81
CA ILE A 7 -0.74 24.61 -11.12
C ILE A 7 -0.65 25.49 -9.88
N ARG A 8 -0.50 24.88 -8.71
CA ARG A 8 -0.39 25.58 -7.42
C ARG A 8 0.97 25.35 -6.79
N ASP A 9 1.43 26.35 -6.04
CA ASP A 9 2.62 26.21 -5.21
C ASP A 9 2.41 25.14 -4.14
N ALA A 10 3.35 24.20 -4.06
CA ALA A 10 3.30 23.09 -3.11
C ALA A 10 4.47 23.11 -2.11
N ARG A 11 5.22 24.22 -1.97
CA ARG A 11 6.42 24.28 -1.11
C ARG A 11 6.10 23.94 0.34
N LYS A 12 4.93 24.35 0.83
CA LYS A 12 4.48 24.03 2.20
C LYS A 12 4.25 22.53 2.45
N PHE A 13 4.09 21.73 1.40
CA PHE A 13 3.90 20.29 1.48
C PHE A 13 5.19 19.51 1.26
N TRP A 14 6.25 20.16 0.77
CA TRP A 14 7.53 19.54 0.52
C TRP A 14 8.17 19.11 1.84
N GLY A 15 8.68 17.88 1.90
CA GLY A 15 9.22 17.25 3.10
C GLY A 15 8.17 16.56 3.98
N MET A 16 6.87 16.75 3.71
CA MET A 16 5.82 16.07 4.50
C MET A 16 5.79 14.58 4.18
N ARG A 17 5.70 13.79 5.26
CA ARG A 17 5.37 12.35 5.22
C ARG A 17 3.92 12.14 4.79
N SER A 18 3.57 10.92 4.37
CA SER A 18 2.26 10.65 3.75
C SER A 18 1.07 11.02 4.62
N THR A 19 1.07 10.64 5.91
CA THR A 19 -0.07 10.92 6.79
C THR A 19 -0.26 12.42 7.03
N ASP A 20 0.83 13.17 7.14
CA ASP A 20 0.75 14.63 7.33
C ASP A 20 0.29 15.33 6.05
N PHE A 21 0.79 14.87 4.89
CA PHE A 21 0.32 15.35 3.60
C PHE A 21 -1.18 15.13 3.42
N ASP A 22 -1.68 13.91 3.66
CA ASP A 22 -3.10 13.56 3.52
C ASP A 22 -4.01 14.45 4.38
N LYS A 23 -3.58 14.78 5.61
CA LYS A 23 -4.33 15.70 6.49
C LYS A 23 -4.28 17.14 5.97
N SER A 24 -3.10 17.61 5.59
CA SER A 24 -2.88 19.00 5.20
C SER A 24 -3.54 19.33 3.85
N ILE A 25 -3.51 18.41 2.88
CA ILE A 25 -4.07 18.65 1.54
C ILE A 25 -5.60 18.73 1.58
N VAL A 26 -6.27 17.93 2.41
CA VAL A 26 -7.72 17.99 2.58
C VAL A 26 -8.15 19.36 3.13
N ASN A 27 -7.41 19.88 4.11
CA ASN A 27 -7.67 21.22 4.66
C ASN A 27 -7.41 22.32 3.62
N GLU A 28 -6.34 22.19 2.84
CA GLU A 28 -6.00 23.14 1.77
C GLU A 28 -7.07 23.22 0.68
N LEU A 29 -7.60 22.07 0.28
CA LEU A 29 -8.59 22.00 -0.80
C LEU A 29 -9.99 22.40 -0.32
N GLY A 30 -10.27 22.30 0.99
CA GLY A 30 -11.56 22.64 1.59
C GLY A 30 -12.71 21.72 1.14
N ASP A 31 -12.43 20.65 0.40
CA ASP A 31 -13.41 19.74 -0.16
C ASP A 31 -12.86 18.31 -0.15
N ARG A 32 -13.53 17.44 0.60
CA ARG A 32 -13.12 16.05 0.81
C ARG A 32 -13.36 15.14 -0.40
N ARG A 33 -13.97 15.65 -1.48
CA ARG A 33 -14.22 14.90 -2.72
C ARG A 33 -13.02 14.89 -3.67
N PHE A 34 -11.97 15.66 -3.37
CA PHE A 34 -10.73 15.55 -4.11
C PHE A 34 -10.02 14.25 -3.74
N GLU A 35 -9.64 13.50 -4.77
CA GLU A 35 -8.68 12.40 -4.65
C GLU A 35 -7.30 12.90 -5.04
N THR A 36 -6.27 12.36 -4.41
CA THR A 36 -4.89 12.82 -4.59
C THR A 36 -3.96 11.66 -4.90
N CYS A 37 -2.98 11.93 -5.77
CA CYS A 37 -1.76 11.13 -5.83
C CYS A 37 -0.55 12.05 -5.60
N TYR A 38 0.43 11.56 -4.85
CA TYR A 38 1.53 12.38 -4.34
C TYR A 38 2.77 11.55 -4.07
N ILE A 39 3.89 12.24 -3.87
CA ILE A 39 5.15 11.63 -3.45
C ILE A 39 5.43 11.94 -1.97
N GLY A 40 6.04 10.99 -1.27
CA GLY A 40 6.66 11.25 0.02
C GLY A 40 8.09 11.80 -0.13
N PRO A 41 8.82 11.98 0.98
CA PRO A 41 10.20 12.46 0.97
C PRO A 41 11.14 11.64 0.09
N SER A 42 10.88 10.35 -0.14
CA SER A 42 11.75 9.55 -1.01
C SER A 42 11.69 9.98 -2.48
N GLY A 43 10.52 10.40 -2.97
CA GLY A 43 10.37 10.94 -4.33
C GLY A 43 11.05 12.30 -4.46
N GLU A 44 10.87 13.16 -3.45
CA GLU A 44 11.50 14.49 -3.37
C GLU A 44 13.03 14.42 -3.39
N ASN A 45 13.59 13.39 -2.76
CA ASN A 45 15.03 13.10 -2.73
C ASN A 45 15.50 12.18 -3.88
N MET A 46 14.65 11.92 -4.87
CA MET A 46 14.97 11.11 -6.07
C MET A 46 15.50 9.70 -5.75
N VAL A 47 14.99 9.06 -4.70
CA VAL A 47 15.29 7.65 -4.41
C VAL A 47 14.78 6.80 -5.58
N ARG A 48 15.65 5.96 -6.16
CA ARG A 48 15.38 5.22 -7.42
C ARG A 48 14.19 4.26 -7.36
N TYR A 49 13.75 3.90 -6.17
CA TYR A 49 12.61 3.02 -5.90
C TYR A 49 11.56 3.73 -5.04
N SER A 50 11.38 5.03 -5.25
CA SER A 50 10.27 5.78 -4.68
C SER A 50 8.98 5.54 -5.45
N ALA A 51 7.89 5.49 -4.69
CA ALA A 51 6.54 5.26 -5.13
C ALA A 51 5.78 6.58 -5.33
N ILE A 52 4.70 6.52 -6.11
CA ILE A 52 3.62 7.50 -6.02
C ILE A 52 2.54 6.89 -5.14
N LEU A 53 2.16 7.62 -4.10
CA LEU A 53 1.10 7.25 -3.18
C LEU A 53 -0.23 7.83 -3.65
N HIS A 54 -1.33 7.19 -3.28
CA HIS A 54 -2.68 7.67 -3.49
C HIS A 54 -3.42 7.65 -2.16
N THR A 55 -4.34 8.63 -1.96
CA THR A 55 -5.17 8.82 -0.78
C THR A 55 -5.54 7.47 -0.14
N VAL A 56 -5.24 7.30 1.15
CA VAL A 56 -5.57 6.11 1.95
C VAL A 56 -4.79 4.85 1.54
N GLY A 57 -3.46 4.94 1.50
CA GLY A 57 -2.55 3.78 1.50
C GLY A 57 -2.64 2.93 0.23
N ARG A 58 -2.53 3.57 -0.94
CA ARG A 58 -2.34 2.89 -2.22
C ARG A 58 -1.04 3.37 -2.83
N ALA A 59 -0.34 2.49 -3.55
CA ALA A 59 0.95 2.82 -4.14
C ALA A 59 1.05 2.34 -5.59
N ALA A 60 1.45 3.25 -6.47
CA ALA A 60 2.21 2.88 -7.66
C ALA A 60 3.67 2.69 -7.21
N GLY A 61 3.94 1.49 -6.68
CA GLY A 61 5.11 1.24 -5.83
C GLY A 61 6.44 1.17 -6.57
N ARG A 62 6.50 0.45 -7.69
CA ARG A 62 7.76 -0.03 -8.26
C ARG A 62 8.24 0.80 -9.45
N GLY A 63 9.52 0.65 -9.78
CA GLY A 63 10.13 1.23 -10.99
C GLY A 63 10.54 2.69 -10.88
N GLY A 64 10.48 3.29 -9.69
CA GLY A 64 10.96 4.65 -9.45
C GLY A 64 10.05 5.74 -9.99
N VAL A 65 8.75 5.47 -10.12
CA VAL A 65 7.79 6.46 -10.62
C VAL A 65 7.71 7.71 -9.73
N GLY A 66 7.90 7.56 -8.41
CA GLY A 66 8.00 8.68 -7.48
C GLY A 66 9.24 9.55 -7.72
N CYS A 67 10.34 8.95 -8.18
CA CYS A 67 11.60 9.64 -8.46
C CYS A 67 11.42 10.55 -9.66
N VAL A 68 10.77 10.03 -10.71
CA VAL A 68 10.45 10.82 -11.91
C VAL A 68 9.53 12.00 -11.55
N MET A 69 8.50 11.77 -10.73
CA MET A 69 7.59 12.83 -10.27
C MET A 69 8.33 13.90 -9.45
N GLY A 70 9.20 13.48 -8.52
CA GLY A 70 10.01 14.39 -7.70
C GLY A 70 11.05 15.18 -8.51
N SER A 71 11.69 14.56 -9.51
CA SER A 71 12.64 15.25 -10.41
C SER A 71 12.02 16.41 -11.20
N LYS A 72 10.68 16.43 -11.29
CA LYS A 72 9.89 17.50 -11.94
C LYS A 72 9.38 18.54 -10.94
N ASN A 73 9.81 18.48 -9.68
CA ASN A 73 9.30 19.30 -8.58
C ASN A 73 7.76 19.22 -8.43
N LEU A 74 7.17 18.07 -8.77
CA LEU A 74 5.73 17.86 -8.69
C LEU A 74 5.39 17.08 -7.42
N LYS A 75 4.89 17.75 -6.38
CA LYS A 75 4.55 17.11 -5.10
C LYS A 75 3.30 16.21 -5.19
N ALA A 76 2.26 16.70 -5.85
CA ALA A 76 0.96 16.04 -5.87
C ALA A 76 0.12 16.45 -7.08
N ILE A 77 -0.87 15.62 -7.40
CA ILE A 77 -1.97 15.91 -8.30
C ILE A 77 -3.26 15.68 -7.50
N ALA A 78 -4.15 16.68 -7.48
CA ALA A 78 -5.46 16.59 -6.85
C ALA A 78 -6.55 16.68 -7.92
N VAL A 79 -7.47 15.72 -7.93
CA VAL A 79 -8.52 15.61 -8.93
C VAL A 79 -9.88 15.52 -8.26
N LYS A 80 -10.81 16.34 -8.75
CA LYS A 80 -12.26 16.22 -8.47
C LYS A 80 -12.98 16.31 -9.81
N GLY A 81 -13.78 15.31 -10.11
CA GLY A 81 -14.61 15.24 -11.31
C GLY A 81 -16.05 14.95 -10.93
N THR A 82 -17.00 15.59 -11.62
CA THR A 82 -18.44 15.43 -11.36
C THR A 82 -19.18 14.77 -12.53
N ARG A 83 -18.48 14.55 -13.64
CA ARG A 83 -19.03 13.94 -14.86
C ARG A 83 -18.89 12.42 -14.84
N MET A 84 -19.89 11.75 -15.41
CA MET A 84 -19.87 10.31 -15.63
C MET A 84 -19.38 9.97 -17.04
N PRO A 85 -18.49 8.98 -17.20
CA PRO A 85 -18.11 8.51 -18.54
C PRO A 85 -19.32 7.86 -19.24
N GLY A 86 -19.42 8.07 -20.56
CA GLY A 86 -20.43 7.40 -21.38
C GLY A 86 -20.18 5.90 -21.48
N VAL A 87 -21.25 5.11 -21.49
CA VAL A 87 -21.21 3.65 -21.70
C VAL A 87 -21.99 3.34 -22.96
N ALA A 88 -21.35 2.68 -23.94
CA ALA A 88 -21.93 2.43 -25.25
C ALA A 88 -23.20 1.56 -25.21
N ASP A 89 -23.17 0.44 -24.47
CA ASP A 89 -24.33 -0.40 -24.20
C ASP A 89 -24.47 -0.61 -22.69
N HIS A 90 -25.40 0.14 -22.10
CA HIS A 90 -25.62 0.10 -20.66
C HIS A 90 -26.19 -1.25 -20.18
N LYS A 91 -27.07 -1.89 -20.96
CA LYS A 91 -27.68 -3.17 -20.57
C LYS A 91 -26.64 -4.28 -20.59
N MET A 92 -25.83 -4.32 -21.64
CA MET A 92 -24.73 -5.28 -21.74
C MET A 92 -23.72 -5.07 -20.61
N PHE A 93 -23.34 -3.82 -20.33
CA PHE A 93 -22.41 -3.50 -19.25
C PHE A 93 -22.89 -4.01 -17.89
N ILE A 94 -24.14 -3.69 -17.51
CA ILE A 94 -24.71 -4.13 -16.23
C ILE A 94 -24.79 -5.66 -16.15
N ASN A 95 -25.23 -6.34 -17.21
CA ASN A 95 -25.30 -7.80 -17.22
C ASN A 95 -23.92 -8.47 -16.99
N HIS A 96 -22.85 -7.92 -17.57
CA HIS A 96 -21.50 -8.43 -17.33
C HIS A 96 -21.00 -8.08 -15.91
N LEU A 97 -21.32 -6.89 -15.41
CA LEU A 97 -20.94 -6.47 -14.07
C LEU A 97 -21.52 -7.40 -13.00
N GLU A 98 -22.80 -7.78 -13.11
CA GLU A 98 -23.44 -8.71 -12.16
C GLU A 98 -22.79 -10.10 -12.19
N LYS A 99 -22.51 -10.65 -13.38
CA LYS A 99 -21.80 -11.93 -13.52
C LYS A 99 -20.42 -11.90 -12.85
N ILE A 100 -19.68 -10.80 -13.01
CA ILE A 100 -18.37 -10.63 -12.37
C ILE A 100 -18.52 -10.56 -10.85
N ARG A 101 -19.50 -9.80 -10.34
CA ARG A 101 -19.76 -9.69 -8.90
C ARG A 101 -20.01 -11.05 -8.26
N GLU A 102 -20.84 -11.89 -8.88
CA GLU A 102 -21.12 -13.24 -8.41
C GLU A 102 -19.87 -14.14 -8.40
N SER A 103 -18.94 -13.93 -9.34
CA SER A 103 -17.71 -14.74 -9.46
C SER A 103 -16.58 -14.38 -8.49
N LEU A 104 -16.63 -13.21 -7.86
CA LEU A 104 -15.50 -12.65 -7.09
C LEU A 104 -15.46 -13.07 -5.61
N HIS A 105 -16.36 -13.93 -5.14
CA HIS A 105 -16.33 -14.42 -3.76
C HIS A 105 -15.27 -15.52 -3.57
N ASN A 106 -14.07 -15.13 -3.15
CA ASN A 106 -12.92 -16.04 -2.96
C ASN A 106 -12.13 -15.74 -1.67
N GLN A 107 -11.04 -16.48 -1.41
CA GLN A 107 -10.24 -16.33 -0.18
C GLN A 107 -9.55 -14.96 -0.01
N PHE A 108 -9.37 -14.18 -1.08
CA PHE A 108 -8.80 -12.84 -0.98
C PHE A 108 -9.71 -11.89 -0.18
N SER A 109 -11.01 -12.20 -0.02
CA SER A 109 -11.91 -11.40 0.82
C SER A 109 -11.59 -11.55 2.29
N ARG A 110 -11.16 -12.73 2.73
CA ARG A 110 -10.85 -13.00 4.14
C ARG A 110 -9.44 -12.61 4.52
N TYR A 111 -8.44 -13.07 3.75
CA TYR A 111 -7.03 -12.89 4.12
C TYR A 111 -6.28 -11.89 3.26
N GLY A 112 -6.93 -11.24 2.29
CA GLY A 112 -6.23 -10.43 1.30
C GLY A 112 -5.16 -11.25 0.61
N THR A 113 -4.03 -10.63 0.28
CA THR A 113 -2.88 -11.39 -0.25
C THR A 113 -2.04 -12.05 0.85
N ALA A 114 -2.26 -11.73 2.13
CA ALA A 114 -1.47 -12.25 3.27
C ALA A 114 -1.50 -13.78 3.42
N ALA A 115 -2.50 -14.46 2.85
CA ALA A 115 -2.50 -15.93 2.73
C ALA A 115 -1.30 -16.47 1.95
N GLY A 116 -0.72 -15.64 1.06
CA GLY A 116 0.50 -15.93 0.32
C GLY A 116 1.71 -16.16 1.22
N VAL A 117 1.82 -15.46 2.36
CA VAL A 117 3.02 -15.50 3.21
C VAL A 117 3.28 -16.91 3.73
N THR A 118 2.24 -17.57 4.26
CA THR A 118 2.33 -18.96 4.71
C THR A 118 2.38 -19.91 3.52
N SER A 119 1.45 -19.77 2.56
CA SER A 119 1.31 -20.77 1.48
C SER A 119 2.50 -20.85 0.52
N GLN A 120 3.24 -19.76 0.30
CA GLN A 120 4.45 -19.79 -0.51
C GLN A 120 5.65 -20.37 0.27
N SER A 121 5.70 -20.16 1.58
CA SER A 121 6.68 -20.78 2.47
C SER A 121 6.54 -22.31 2.49
N ASP A 122 5.30 -22.80 2.63
CA ASP A 122 4.98 -24.24 2.63
C ASP A 122 5.35 -24.93 1.31
N ARG A 123 5.36 -24.16 0.21
CA ARG A 123 5.73 -24.64 -1.13
C ARG A 123 7.23 -24.51 -1.44
N GLY A 124 8.03 -23.97 -0.52
CA GLY A 124 9.46 -23.74 -0.74
C GLY A 124 9.77 -22.63 -1.74
N ARG A 125 8.89 -21.63 -1.88
CA ARG A 125 8.98 -20.54 -2.88
C ARG A 125 9.04 -19.14 -2.27
N GLN A 126 9.23 -19.04 -0.97
CA GLN A 126 9.25 -17.78 -0.23
C GLN A 126 10.66 -17.18 -0.23
N ALA A 127 10.78 -15.86 -0.35
CA ALA A 127 12.06 -15.20 -0.12
C ALA A 127 12.38 -15.19 1.39
N VAL A 128 13.50 -15.83 1.76
CA VAL A 128 13.98 -15.92 3.14
C VAL A 128 15.49 -15.68 3.14
N LYS A 129 15.98 -14.82 4.05
CA LYS A 129 17.40 -14.44 4.18
C LYS A 129 18.03 -14.03 2.85
N ASN A 130 17.49 -12.99 2.22
CA ASN A 130 17.96 -12.54 0.89
C ASN A 130 18.00 -13.68 -0.14
N PHE A 131 16.88 -14.42 -0.27
CA PHE A 131 16.73 -15.57 -1.19
C PHE A 131 17.65 -16.78 -0.95
N ARG A 132 18.35 -16.86 0.19
CA ARG A 132 19.17 -18.05 0.52
C ARG A 132 18.33 -19.29 0.83
N GLU A 133 17.10 -19.08 1.28
CA GLU A 133 16.16 -20.15 1.64
C GLU A 133 14.80 -19.90 0.99
N GLY A 134 14.05 -21.00 0.75
CA GLY A 134 12.71 -20.98 0.15
C GLY A 134 11.56 -21.13 1.15
N THR A 135 11.87 -21.39 2.43
CA THR A 135 10.89 -21.72 3.48
C THR A 135 11.30 -21.05 4.79
N SER A 136 10.36 -20.35 5.40
CA SER A 136 10.45 -19.87 6.78
C SER A 136 9.49 -20.67 7.66
N LEU A 137 10.02 -21.33 8.69
CA LEU A 137 9.23 -22.04 9.70
C LEU A 137 8.35 -21.09 10.53
N GLU A 138 8.68 -19.81 10.53
CA GLU A 138 8.03 -18.76 11.30
C GLU A 138 7.05 -17.92 10.47
N ALA A 139 6.86 -18.26 9.18
CA ALA A 139 5.93 -17.55 8.29
C ALA A 139 4.50 -17.47 8.85
N GLY A 140 4.09 -18.48 9.62
CA GLY A 140 2.79 -18.51 10.30
C GLY A 140 2.57 -17.38 11.31
N LYS A 141 3.63 -16.82 11.91
CA LYS A 141 3.54 -15.72 12.89
C LYS A 141 3.19 -14.37 12.28
N ILE A 142 3.45 -14.19 10.99
CA ILE A 142 3.22 -12.94 10.26
C ILE A 142 2.30 -13.08 9.05
N GLY A 143 1.77 -14.29 8.81
CA GLY A 143 0.81 -14.55 7.74
C GLY A 143 -0.62 -14.10 8.08
N GLY A 144 -1.53 -14.26 7.11
CA GLY A 144 -2.90 -13.77 7.22
C GLY A 144 -3.70 -14.28 8.44
N ILE A 145 -3.49 -15.53 8.86
CA ILE A 145 -4.18 -16.09 10.05
C ILE A 145 -3.76 -15.36 11.32
N ALA A 146 -2.45 -15.20 11.52
CA ALA A 146 -1.90 -14.47 12.66
C ALA A 146 -2.36 -13.01 12.65
N ALA A 147 -2.35 -12.36 11.49
CA ALA A 147 -2.78 -10.98 11.35
C ALA A 147 -4.28 -10.79 11.64
N GLU A 148 -5.14 -11.69 11.16
CA GLU A 148 -6.58 -11.71 11.48
C GLU A 148 -6.84 -11.81 12.98
N GLN A 149 -6.10 -12.68 13.68
CA GLN A 149 -6.31 -12.94 15.10
C GLN A 149 -5.78 -11.83 16.01
N MET A 150 -4.72 -11.12 15.60
CA MET A 150 -3.97 -10.25 16.49
C MET A 150 -4.11 -8.76 16.21
N ILE A 151 -4.11 -8.35 14.93
CA ILE A 151 -3.93 -6.94 14.58
C ILE A 151 -4.99 -6.36 13.65
N TRP A 152 -5.63 -7.17 12.80
CA TRP A 152 -6.61 -6.65 11.85
C TRP A 152 -7.87 -6.17 12.55
N VAL A 153 -8.33 -4.99 12.16
CA VAL A 153 -9.51 -4.34 12.77
C VAL A 153 -10.60 -4.05 11.75
N ARG A 154 -10.25 -4.01 10.46
CA ARG A 154 -11.18 -3.62 9.41
C ARG A 154 -10.71 -4.07 8.03
N ASP A 155 -11.68 -4.48 7.22
CA ASP A 155 -11.53 -4.68 5.79
C ASP A 155 -11.90 -3.41 5.02
N MET A 156 -11.13 -3.09 3.98
CA MET A 156 -11.44 -1.98 3.08
C MET A 156 -11.37 -2.43 1.62
N ALA A 157 -12.16 -1.76 0.78
CA ALA A 157 -12.21 -1.99 -0.65
C ALA A 157 -11.67 -0.78 -1.41
N CYS A 158 -11.08 -1.03 -2.57
CA CYS A 158 -10.92 0.01 -3.58
C CYS A 158 -12.29 0.47 -4.10
N TYR A 159 -12.32 1.60 -4.81
CA TYR A 159 -13.54 2.14 -5.41
C TYR A 159 -14.29 1.08 -6.24
N CYS A 160 -15.57 0.88 -5.93
CA CYS A 160 -16.48 -0.09 -6.55
C CYS A 160 -16.05 -1.58 -6.50
N CYS A 161 -15.03 -1.94 -5.71
CA CYS A 161 -14.54 -3.31 -5.64
C CYS A 161 -15.34 -4.15 -4.63
N PRO A 162 -15.94 -5.30 -5.01
CA PRO A 162 -16.67 -6.16 -4.08
C PRO A 162 -15.76 -7.07 -3.24
N GLN A 163 -14.45 -7.14 -3.55
CA GLN A 163 -13.52 -8.10 -2.95
C GLN A 163 -13.05 -7.69 -1.54
N ALA A 164 -12.89 -6.38 -1.29
CA ALA A 164 -12.36 -5.83 -0.05
C ALA A 164 -11.06 -6.51 0.47
N CYS A 165 -10.09 -6.74 -0.42
CA CYS A 165 -8.87 -7.47 -0.06
C CYS A 165 -7.96 -6.74 0.93
N LYS A 166 -8.11 -5.43 1.10
CA LYS A 166 -7.26 -4.61 1.97
C LYS A 166 -7.59 -4.84 3.43
N LYS A 167 -6.56 -5.07 4.22
CA LYS A 167 -6.66 -5.36 5.65
C LYS A 167 -6.00 -4.24 6.43
N ILE A 168 -6.77 -3.54 7.26
CA ILE A 168 -6.23 -2.52 8.15
C ILE A 168 -5.87 -3.18 9.47
N GLY A 169 -4.59 -3.15 9.80
CA GLY A 169 -4.06 -3.59 11.07
C GLY A 169 -3.75 -2.42 12.00
N VAL A 170 -3.89 -2.68 13.30
CA VAL A 170 -3.47 -1.76 14.36
C VAL A 170 -2.49 -2.49 15.25
N SER A 171 -1.24 -2.05 15.25
CA SER A 171 -0.29 -2.42 16.30
C SER A 171 -0.65 -1.61 17.54
N ARG A 172 -1.18 -2.29 18.57
CA ARG A 172 -1.82 -1.63 19.72
C ARG A 172 -0.86 -1.39 20.89
N ASN A 173 0.12 -2.26 21.13
CA ASN A 173 0.92 -2.26 22.37
C ASN A 173 2.31 -2.95 22.21
N GLY A 174 3.07 -2.59 21.18
CA GLY A 174 4.46 -3.05 21.04
C GLY A 174 5.47 -2.06 21.63
N GLN A 175 6.71 -2.52 21.86
CA GLN A 175 7.89 -1.67 22.13
C GLN A 175 8.16 -0.61 21.03
N TYR A 176 7.39 -0.67 19.95
CA TYR A 176 7.51 0.14 18.75
C TYR A 176 6.53 1.32 18.69
N GLY A 177 5.54 1.38 19.59
CA GLY A 177 4.48 2.38 19.54
C GLY A 177 3.28 1.95 18.70
N LYS A 178 2.32 2.86 18.50
CA LYS A 178 1.05 2.57 17.82
C LYS A 178 1.14 2.89 16.33
N TYR A 179 0.93 1.88 15.48
CA TYR A 179 0.85 2.03 14.03
C TYR A 179 -0.52 1.56 13.51
N ILE A 180 -1.08 2.31 12.57
CA ILE A 180 -2.33 1.98 11.86
C ILE A 180 -1.99 1.94 10.38
N VAL A 181 -1.81 0.74 9.84
CA VAL A 181 -1.33 0.56 8.46
C VAL A 181 -2.08 -0.57 7.77
N GLU A 182 -1.98 -0.61 6.45
CA GLU A 182 -2.45 -1.75 5.68
C GLU A 182 -1.48 -2.92 5.80
N GLY A 183 -2.03 -4.13 5.89
CA GLY A 183 -1.28 -5.36 5.74
C GLY A 183 -1.08 -6.18 7.02
N PRO A 184 -0.14 -7.13 7.01
CA PRO A 184 0.78 -7.38 5.91
C PRO A 184 0.04 -7.84 4.64
N GLU A 185 0.51 -7.38 3.48
CA GLU A 185 0.24 -8.01 2.20
C GLU A 185 1.25 -9.15 1.99
N TYR A 186 1.07 -9.97 0.95
CA TYR A 186 2.03 -11.02 0.60
C TYR A 186 3.45 -10.47 0.46
N GLU A 187 3.60 -9.46 -0.38
CA GLU A 187 4.91 -8.89 -0.71
C GLU A 187 5.55 -8.21 0.49
N THR A 188 4.76 -7.54 1.33
CA THR A 188 5.30 -6.80 2.47
C THR A 188 5.67 -7.75 3.60
N GLY A 189 4.83 -8.75 3.89
CA GLY A 189 5.17 -9.83 4.82
C GLY A 189 6.36 -10.70 4.35
N THR A 190 6.55 -10.82 3.03
CA THR A 190 7.70 -11.53 2.46
C THR A 190 8.96 -10.67 2.57
N MET A 191 8.97 -9.50 1.93
CA MET A 191 10.18 -8.72 1.69
C MET A 191 10.64 -7.94 2.92
N LEU A 192 9.72 -7.51 3.78
CA LEU A 192 10.04 -6.83 5.04
C LEU A 192 9.95 -7.77 6.26
N GLY A 193 9.37 -8.97 6.08
CA GLY A 193 9.25 -9.99 7.12
C GLY A 193 10.23 -11.14 6.93
N THR A 194 9.79 -12.20 6.25
CA THR A 194 10.56 -13.46 6.12
C THR A 194 11.94 -13.27 5.50
N ASN A 195 12.06 -12.38 4.50
CA ASN A 195 13.33 -12.08 3.85
C ASN A 195 14.37 -11.49 4.81
N LEU A 196 13.92 -10.75 5.83
CA LEU A 196 14.74 -10.06 6.83
C LEU A 196 14.77 -10.77 8.20
N LEU A 197 14.19 -11.97 8.29
CA LEU A 197 14.02 -12.73 9.54
C LEU A 197 13.21 -11.97 10.62
N ILE A 198 12.30 -11.10 10.19
CA ILE A 198 11.37 -10.42 11.09
C ILE A 198 10.09 -11.26 11.17
N HIS A 199 9.83 -11.80 12.35
CA HIS A 199 8.65 -12.63 12.66
C HIS A 199 7.78 -12.04 13.77
N ASP A 200 8.16 -10.87 14.27
CA ASP A 200 7.33 -10.08 15.17
C ASP A 200 6.38 -9.22 14.35
N LEU A 201 5.08 -9.43 14.54
CA LEU A 201 4.06 -8.79 13.71
C LEU A 201 3.95 -7.28 14.00
N ASP A 202 4.15 -6.85 15.24
CA ASP A 202 4.17 -5.43 15.60
C ASP A 202 5.37 -4.70 14.96
N GLY A 203 6.56 -5.32 15.01
CA GLY A 203 7.76 -4.83 14.35
C GLY A 203 7.61 -4.76 12.82
N LEU A 204 6.98 -5.76 12.21
CA LEU A 204 6.65 -5.75 10.78
C LEU A 204 5.71 -4.60 10.43
N MET A 205 4.66 -4.37 11.23
CA MET A 205 3.71 -3.27 11.02
C MET A 205 4.36 -1.90 11.15
N LYS A 206 5.30 -1.73 12.10
CA LYS A 206 6.12 -0.52 12.17
C LYS A 206 6.93 -0.33 10.89
N LEU A 207 7.62 -1.36 10.42
CA LEU A 207 8.46 -1.26 9.23
C LEU A 207 7.64 -0.90 7.99
N ILE A 208 6.50 -1.57 7.78
CA ILE A 208 5.54 -1.23 6.72
C ILE A 208 5.13 0.24 6.82
N GLY A 209 4.72 0.69 8.01
CA GLY A 209 4.29 2.08 8.23
C GLY A 209 5.35 3.11 7.95
N GLU A 210 6.58 2.88 8.40
CA GLU A 210 7.68 3.80 8.13
C GLU A 210 7.96 3.91 6.63
N VAL A 211 7.98 2.77 5.92
CA VAL A 211 8.25 2.74 4.47
C VAL A 211 7.14 3.44 3.67
N ASP A 212 5.89 3.24 4.04
CA ASP A 212 4.74 3.95 3.45
C ASP A 212 4.83 5.45 3.68
N GLU A 213 5.17 5.87 4.91
CA GLU A 213 5.30 7.30 5.24
C GLU A 213 6.37 8.04 4.44
N TYR A 214 7.42 7.34 4.02
CA TYR A 214 8.44 7.90 3.12
C TYR A 214 8.07 7.81 1.63
N GLY A 215 7.04 7.03 1.29
CA GLY A 215 6.62 6.76 -0.09
C GLY A 215 7.58 5.86 -0.85
N LEU A 216 8.08 4.81 -0.22
CA LEU A 216 9.07 3.89 -0.80
C LEU A 216 8.44 2.58 -1.29
N ASP A 217 9.04 1.97 -2.31
CA ASP A 217 8.73 0.60 -2.74
C ASP A 217 9.14 -0.42 -1.65
N GLN A 218 8.16 -1.02 -0.99
CA GLN A 218 8.39 -1.98 0.09
C GLN A 218 9.19 -3.22 -0.36
N ILE A 219 9.04 -3.67 -1.62
CA ILE A 219 9.78 -4.82 -2.16
C ILE A 219 11.25 -4.45 -2.32
N SER A 220 11.52 -3.32 -2.97
CA SER A 220 12.90 -2.86 -3.19
C SER A 220 13.60 -2.50 -1.88
N VAL A 221 12.90 -1.90 -0.92
CA VAL A 221 13.44 -1.65 0.42
C VAL A 221 13.83 -2.96 1.10
N GLY A 222 12.94 -3.96 1.11
CA GLY A 222 13.23 -5.27 1.67
C GLY A 222 14.43 -5.95 1.01
N ASN A 223 14.56 -5.84 -0.32
CA ASN A 223 15.74 -6.33 -1.04
C ASN A 223 17.03 -5.61 -0.66
N VAL A 224 17.02 -4.27 -0.61
CA VAL A 224 18.22 -3.49 -0.28
C VAL A 224 18.67 -3.75 1.16
N ILE A 225 17.73 -3.85 2.11
CA ILE A 225 18.06 -4.21 3.49
C ILE A 225 18.58 -5.64 3.55
N GLY A 226 17.94 -6.59 2.86
CA GLY A 226 18.40 -7.97 2.80
C GLY A 226 19.81 -8.11 2.24
N PHE A 227 20.12 -7.37 1.17
CA PHE A 227 21.47 -7.27 0.61
C PHE A 227 22.48 -6.70 1.60
N LEU A 228 22.11 -5.71 2.43
CA LEU A 228 22.99 -5.13 3.45
C LEU A 228 23.21 -6.03 4.67
N MET A 229 22.28 -6.94 4.96
CA MET A 229 22.39 -7.89 6.07
C MET A 229 23.34 -9.07 5.76
N GLU A 230 23.71 -9.24 4.49
CA GLU A 230 24.59 -10.30 3.99
C GLU A 230 26.03 -9.81 3.77
#